data_AF-T1AE33-F1
#
_entry.id   AF-T1AE33-F1
#
_cell.length_a   1.000
_cell.length_b   1.000
_cell.length_c   1.000
_cell.angle_alpha   90.00
_cell.angle_beta   90.00
_cell.angle_gamma   90.00
#
_symmetry.space_group_name_H-M   'P 1'
#
loop_
_entity.id
_entity.type
_entity.pdbx_description
1 polymer ?
#
loop_
_entity_poly.entity_id
_entity_poly.type
_entity_poly.pdbx_seq_one_letter_code
_entity_poly.pdbx_strand_id
1 'polypeptide(L)' 'MSHSVHRSSPITQAVRAGLESDPATGAVVPPIHLTSTFAFRSFGEKGRYDYTRSG' A
#
# COMPACT_ATOMS: atom_id res chain seq x y z
N MET A 1 23.63 23.46 2.11
CA MET A 1 24.05 22.08 2.39
C MET A 1 23.18 21.15 1.57
N SER A 2 23.73 20.53 0.52
CA SER A 2 22.97 19.68 -0.40
C SER A 2 23.03 18.24 0.10
N HIS A 3 21.91 17.68 0.54
CA HIS A 3 21.80 16.25 0.84
C HIS A 3 21.86 15.47 -0.47
N SER A 4 22.91 14.68 -0.65
CA SER A 4 23.00 13.72 -1.75
C SER A 4 21.96 12.62 -1.53
N VAL A 5 20.93 12.60 -2.38
CA VAL A 5 19.94 11.52 -2.38
C VAL A 5 20.62 10.27 -2.94
N HIS A 6 20.88 9.29 -2.09
CA HIS A 6 21.45 8.02 -2.52
C HIS A 6 20.38 7.26 -3.32
N ARG A 7 20.51 7.26 -4.64
CA ARG A 7 19.57 6.58 -5.53
C ARG A 7 19.81 5.08 -5.42
N SER A 8 18.84 4.34 -4.88
CA SER A 8 18.89 2.88 -4.80
C SER A 8 19.02 2.24 -6.19
N SER A 9 19.72 1.12 -6.30
CA SER A 9 19.83 0.33 -7.52
C SER A 9 18.44 -0.07 -8.07
N PRO A 10 18.24 -0.14 -9.41
CA PRO A 10 16.99 -0.62 -10.01
C PRO A 10 16.57 -2.02 -9.53
N ILE A 11 17.54 -2.89 -9.26
CA ILE A 11 17.28 -4.24 -8.75
C ILE A 11 16.67 -4.17 -7.35
N THR A 12 17.23 -3.32 -6.48
CA THR A 12 16.70 -3.11 -5.13
C THR A 12 15.30 -2.51 -5.17
N GLN A 13 15.05 -1.58 -6.10
CA GLN A 13 13.71 -1.01 -6.28
C GLN A 13 12.71 -2.07 -6.73
N ALA A 14 13.06 -2.89 -7.72
CA ALA A 14 12.15 -3.93 -8.22
C ALA A 14 11.78 -4.95 -7.14
N VAL A 15 12.77 -5.41 -6.35
CA VAL A 15 12.53 -6.39 -5.29
C VAL A 15 11.74 -5.81 -4.11
N ARG A 16 11.91 -4.51 -3.82
CA ARG A 16 11.19 -3.84 -2.72
C ARG A 16 9.90 -3.16 -3.15
N ALA A 17 9.61 -3.06 -4.45
CA ALA A 17 8.42 -2.41 -4.95
C ALA A 17 7.18 -3.12 -4.41
N GLY A 18 6.37 -2.39 -3.65
CA GLY A 18 5.17 -2.92 -3.02
C GLY A 18 5.43 -3.79 -1.78
N LEU A 19 6.69 -4.03 -1.37
CA LEU A 19 6.97 -4.63 -0.07
C LEU A 19 6.87 -3.55 1.01
N GLU A 20 5.82 -3.63 1.81
CA GLU A 20 5.59 -2.79 2.98
C GLU A 20 5.04 -3.68 4.09
N SER A 21 5.36 -3.34 5.34
CA SER A 21 4.78 -4.07 6.47
C SER A 21 3.29 -3.74 6.56
N ASP A 22 2.45 -4.76 6.41
CA ASP A 22 1.01 -4.62 6.59
C ASP A 22 0.71 -4.17 8.04
N PRO A 23 0.04 -3.02 8.26
CA PRO A 23 -0.22 -2.54 9.62
C PRO A 23 -1.20 -3.43 10.40
N ALA A 24 -1.99 -4.28 9.74
CA ALA A 24 -2.95 -5.14 10.42
C ALA A 24 -2.29 -6.40 11.02
N THR A 25 -1.32 -7.00 10.33
CA THR A 25 -0.73 -8.29 10.71
C THR A 25 0.79 -8.28 10.85
N GLY A 26 1.47 -7.24 10.37
CA GLY A 26 2.93 -7.18 10.27
C GLY A 26 3.49 -8.02 9.12
N ALA A 27 2.66 -8.52 8.20
CA ALA A 27 3.13 -9.28 7.05
C ALA A 27 4.07 -8.44 6.17
N VAL A 28 5.23 -9.00 5.82
CA VAL A 28 6.22 -8.36 4.94
C VAL A 28 5.74 -8.32 3.49
N VAL A 29 5.01 -9.35 3.06
CA VAL A 29 4.33 -9.40 1.78
C VAL A 29 2.90 -8.91 2.00
N PRO A 30 2.44 -7.85 1.31
CA PRO A 30 1.08 -7.36 1.51
C PRO A 30 0.03 -8.43 1.20
N PRO A 31 -1.08 -8.48 1.96
CA PRO A 31 -2.20 -9.37 1.68
C PRO A 31 -2.83 -9.13 0.30
N ILE A 32 -3.41 -10.19 -0.27
CA ILE A 32 -4.24 -10.10 -1.48
C ILE A 32 -5.69 -9.84 -1.06
N HIS A 33 -6.20 -8.63 -1.29
CA HIS A 33 -7.58 -8.27 -0.98
C HIS A 33 -8.54 -8.75 -2.08
N LEU A 34 -9.06 -9.97 -1.95
CA LEU A 34 -10.05 -10.56 -2.86
C LEU A 34 -11.50 -10.16 -2.50
N THR A 35 -11.69 -8.90 -2.12
CA THR A 35 -13.01 -8.31 -1.89
C THR A 35 -13.35 -7.37 -3.05
N SER A 36 -14.63 -7.16 -3.29
CA SER A 36 -15.11 -6.11 -4.20
C SER A 36 -15.31 -4.77 -3.49
N THR A 37 -15.60 -4.78 -2.19
CA THR A 37 -16.06 -3.60 -1.43
C THR A 37 -15.38 -3.48 -0.07
N PHE A 38 -15.36 -2.27 0.48
CA PHE A 38 -14.73 -1.91 1.75
C PHE A 38 -15.72 -1.19 2.68
N ALA A 39 -15.57 -1.40 3.99
CA ALA A 39 -16.45 -0.81 4.99
C ALA A 39 -16.28 0.71 5.09
N PHE A 40 -17.39 1.41 5.31
CA PHE A 40 -17.42 2.85 5.58
C PHE A 40 -17.35 3.10 7.08
N ARG A 41 -16.77 4.23 7.49
CA ARG A 41 -16.71 4.59 8.92
C ARG A 41 -18.07 5.05 9.44
N SER A 42 -18.81 5.77 8.60
CA SER A 42 -20.18 6.24 8.83
C SER A 42 -20.87 6.51 7.48
N PHE A 43 -22.14 6.91 7.51
CA PHE A 43 -22.85 7.29 6.28
C PHE A 43 -22.16 8.46 5.57
N GLY A 44 -21.73 8.24 4.33
CA GLY A 44 -21.01 9.24 3.53
C GLY A 44 -19.51 9.35 3.81
N GLU A 45 -18.98 8.65 4.82
CA GLU A 45 -17.56 8.67 5.18
C GLU A 45 -16.82 7.43 4.64
N LYS A 46 -16.43 7.48 3.36
CA LYS A 46 -15.62 6.42 2.75
C LYS A 46 -14.21 6.37 3.33
N GLY A 47 -13.64 5.16 3.39
CA GLY A 47 -12.24 4.95 3.73
C GLY A 47 -11.30 5.32 2.59
N ARG A 48 -10.04 4.84 2.69
CA ARG A 48 -9.05 4.98 1.61
C ARG A 48 -9.50 4.31 0.31
N TYR A 49 -10.23 3.20 0.45
CA TYR A 49 -10.83 2.44 -0.64
C TYR A 49 -12.33 2.28 -0.35
N ASP A 50 -13.14 2.26 -1.40
CA ASP A 50 -14.58 2.03 -1.35
C ASP A 50 -14.96 0.79 -2.18
N TYR A 51 -14.41 0.68 -3.39
CA TYR A 51 -14.68 -0.41 -4.33
C TYR A 51 -13.43 -0.76 -5.15
N THR A 52 -13.17 -2.03 -5.42
CA THR A 52 -11.91 -2.49 -6.04
C THR A 52 -11.72 -1.97 -7.48
N ARG A 53 -12.80 -1.71 -8.21
CA ARG A 53 -12.72 -1.17 -9.58
C ARG A 53 -12.35 0.31 -9.63
N SER A 54 -12.63 1.10 -8.59
CA SER A 54 -12.34 2.53 -8.59
C SER A 54 -10.86 2.84 -8.39
N GLY A 55 -10.10 1.90 -7.77
CA GLY A 55 -8.64 1.93 -7.68
C GLY A 55 -8.09 3.10 -6.86
#